data_AF-A0A177ACG9-F1
#
_entry.id   AF-A0A177ACG9-F1
#
_cell.length_a   1.000
_cell.length_b   1.000
_cell.length_c   1.000
_cell.angle_alpha   90.00
_cell.angle_beta   90.00
_cell.angle_gamma   90.00
#
_symmetry.space_group_name_H-M   'P 1'
#
loop_
_entity.id
_entity.type
_entity.pdbx_description
1 polymer ?
#
loop_
_entity_poly.entity_id
_entity_poly.type
_entity_poly.pdbx_seq_one_letter_code
_entity_poly.pdbx_strand_id
1 'polypeptide(L)'
;MCVIEFKPSDEILWCKAACGNNIHKTCFDQWAKSKPGPVKCVYCRTVWKEDEDATKKIGKHRAKNKEGYVNVARQLGLSGVRDHSSYHQPWFDDERYGGFGGFY
;
A
#
# COMPACT_ATOMS: atom_id res chain seq x y z
N MET A 1 9.00 18.76 -13.24
CA MET A 1 9.63 17.51 -12.78
C MET A 1 10.74 17.18 -13.75
N CYS A 2 11.91 16.71 -13.28
CA CYS A 2 13.04 16.44 -14.16
C CYS A 2 12.82 15.19 -15.03
N VAL A 3 13.60 15.08 -16.10
CA VAL A 3 13.58 13.96 -17.07
C VAL A 3 14.92 13.23 -17.04
N ILE A 4 15.51 13.12 -15.85
CA ILE A 4 16.79 12.47 -15.61
C ILE A 4 16.50 11.08 -15.03
N GLU A 5 17.29 10.09 -15.44
CA GLU A 5 17.21 8.72 -14.94
C GLU A 5 17.53 8.64 -13.44
N PHE A 6 16.88 7.71 -12.74
CA PHE A 6 17.11 7.45 -11.32
C PHE A 6 18.42 6.67 -11.12
N LYS A 7 19.26 7.14 -10.19
CA LYS A 7 20.42 6.40 -9.72
C LYS A 7 20.11 5.69 -8.41
N PRO A 8 20.79 4.58 -8.09
CA PRO A 8 20.61 3.88 -6.81
C PRO A 8 20.89 4.74 -5.57
N SER A 9 21.70 5.78 -5.71
CA SER A 9 22.02 6.74 -4.64
C SER A 9 20.94 7.81 -4.43
N ASP A 10 19.97 7.93 -5.31
CA ASP A 10 19.02 9.03 -5.28
C ASP A 10 17.90 8.76 -4.27
N GLU A 11 17.53 9.79 -3.51
CA GLU A 11 16.35 9.74 -2.66
C GLU A 11 15.08 9.92 -3.51
N ILE A 12 14.26 8.87 -3.58
CA ILE A 12 13.04 8.83 -4.37
C ILE A 12 11.81 8.87 -3.46
N LEU A 13 10.92 9.80 -3.75
CA LEU A 13 9.57 9.87 -3.20
C LEU A 13 8.57 9.32 -4.22
N TRP A 14 7.36 8.98 -3.77
CA TRP A 14 6.29 8.57 -4.68
C TRP A 14 4.92 9.02 -4.18
N CYS A 15 3.97 9.18 -5.11
CA CYS A 15 2.64 9.66 -4.78
C CYS A 15 1.77 8.58 -4.11
N LYS A 16 1.69 8.62 -2.78
CA LYS A 16 0.90 7.66 -1.97
C LYS A 16 -0.60 7.90 -1.97
N ALA A 17 -1.00 9.11 -2.31
CA ALA A 17 -2.40 9.52 -2.27
C ALA A 17 -3.21 8.99 -3.47
N ALA A 18 -2.58 8.78 -4.63
CA ALA A 18 -3.29 8.35 -5.83
C ALA A 18 -2.39 7.68 -6.89
N CYS A 19 -1.56 8.45 -7.60
CA CYS A 19 -1.06 8.01 -8.92
C CYS A 19 0.21 7.14 -8.90
N GLY A 20 0.84 6.93 -7.74
CA GLY A 20 1.99 6.02 -7.62
C GLY A 20 3.29 6.45 -8.30
N ASN A 21 3.32 7.60 -8.99
CA ASN A 21 4.51 8.04 -9.73
C ASN A 21 5.68 8.37 -8.80
N ASN A 22 6.88 7.97 -9.21
CA ASN A 22 8.16 8.21 -8.54
C ASN A 22 8.74 9.58 -8.89
N ILE A 23 9.38 10.23 -7.93
CA ILE A 23 9.87 11.61 -8.01
C ILE A 23 11.18 11.72 -7.21
N HIS A 24 12.24 12.31 -7.77
CA HIS A 24 13.41 12.70 -6.97
C HIS A 24 12.97 13.65 -5.86
N LYS A 25 13.41 13.38 -4.64
CA LYS A 25 13.09 14.21 -3.47
C LYS A 25 13.50 15.66 -3.67
N THR A 26 14.70 15.90 -4.19
CA THR A 26 15.20 17.25 -4.48
C THR A 26 14.30 18.02 -5.44
N CYS A 27 13.82 17.38 -6.51
CA CYS A 27 12.90 17.98 -7.46
C CYS A 27 11.51 18.24 -6.85
N PHE A 28 11.05 17.32 -5.99
CA PHE A 28 9.78 17.48 -5.29
C PHE A 28 9.85 18.65 -4.29
N ASP A 29 10.91 18.74 -3.51
CA ASP A 29 11.11 19.80 -2.51
C ASP A 29 11.16 21.20 -3.16
N GLN A 30 11.86 21.32 -4.29
CA GLN A 30 11.87 22.56 -5.08
C GLN A 30 10.47 22.92 -5.59
N TRP A 31 9.75 21.93 -6.11
CA TRP A 31 8.39 22.14 -6.58
C TRP A 31 7.43 22.55 -5.45
N ALA A 32 7.50 21.88 -4.30
CA ALA A 32 6.67 22.16 -3.13
C ALA A 32 6.91 23.58 -2.61
N LYS A 33 8.19 24.02 -2.52
CA LYS A 33 8.55 25.39 -2.13
C LYS A 33 8.04 26.45 -3.12
N SER A 34 7.90 26.11 -4.41
CA SER A 34 7.43 27.04 -5.44
C SER A 34 5.92 27.30 -5.44
N LYS A 35 5.14 26.53 -4.64
CA LYS A 35 3.68 26.63 -4.64
C LYS A 35 3.17 27.21 -3.32
N PRO A 36 2.42 28.33 -3.36
CA PRO A 36 1.69 28.79 -2.19
C PRO A 36 0.51 27.84 -1.90
N GLY A 37 0.34 27.47 -0.63
CA GLY A 37 -0.76 26.62 -0.16
C GLY A 37 -0.40 25.14 0.01
N PRO A 38 -1.40 24.25 0.09
CA PRO A 38 -1.17 22.83 0.36
C PRO A 38 -0.42 22.16 -0.78
N VAL A 39 0.62 21.42 -0.43
CA VAL A 39 1.44 20.64 -1.36
C VAL A 39 0.56 19.59 -2.03
N LYS A 40 0.68 19.46 -3.35
CA LYS A 40 -0.09 18.50 -4.18
C LYS A 40 0.86 17.57 -4.92
N CYS A 41 0.36 16.53 -5.59
CA CYS A 41 1.18 15.75 -6.51
C CYS A 41 1.42 16.53 -7.80
N VAL A 42 2.66 16.57 -8.29
CA VAL A 42 3.01 17.24 -9.55
C VAL A 42 2.27 16.64 -10.76
N TYR A 43 1.96 15.35 -10.70
CA TYR A 43 1.31 14.61 -11.78
C TYR A 43 -0.21 14.67 -11.69
N CYS A 44 -0.80 14.14 -10.62
CA CYS A 44 -2.26 14.00 -10.50
C CYS A 44 -2.95 15.12 -9.71
N ARG A 45 -2.19 16.05 -9.13
CA ARG A 45 -2.68 17.21 -8.35
C ARG A 45 -3.50 16.88 -7.08
N THR A 46 -3.60 15.60 -6.69
CA THR A 46 -4.12 15.18 -5.39
C THR A 46 -3.28 15.78 -4.26
N VAL A 47 -3.89 16.13 -3.13
CA VAL A 47 -3.17 16.62 -1.94
C VAL A 47 -2.08 15.61 -1.56
N TRP A 48 -0.87 16.11 -1.34
CA TRP A 48 0.27 15.28 -1.02
C TRP A 48 0.12 14.70 0.39
N LYS A 49 0.34 13.39 0.53
CA LYS A 49 0.29 12.69 1.80
C LYS A 49 1.70 12.25 2.17
N GLU A 50 2.21 12.76 3.29
CA GLU A 50 3.49 12.34 3.84
C GLU A 50 3.42 10.94 4.43
N ASP A 51 4.60 10.34 4.60
CA ASP A 51 4.73 9.04 5.23
C ASP A 51 4.42 9.11 6.72
N GLU A 52 3.16 8.90 7.07
CA GLU A 52 2.77 8.51 8.43
C GLU A 52 3.24 7.06 8.67
N ASP A 53 4.56 6.85 8.87
CA ASP A 53 5.26 5.74 9.53
C ASP A 53 4.56 4.36 9.64
N ALA A 54 3.79 3.96 8.63
CA ALA A 54 2.99 2.73 8.68
C ALA A 54 3.90 1.51 8.73
N THR A 55 5.06 1.60 8.08
CA THR A 55 6.10 0.58 8.07
C THR A 55 6.83 0.46 9.41
N LYS A 56 6.93 1.54 10.21
CA LYS A 56 7.58 1.48 11.54
C LYS A 56 6.77 0.69 12.57
N LYS A 57 5.47 0.48 12.33
CA LYS A 57 4.58 -0.32 13.20
C LYS A 57 4.64 -1.82 12.90
N ILE A 58 5.36 -2.24 11.85
CA ILE A 58 5.53 -3.66 11.53
C ILE A 58 6.60 -4.25 12.48
N GLY A 59 6.21 -4.48 13.74
CA GLY A 59 7.08 -5.14 14.73
C GLY A 59 7.64 -6.48 14.22
N LYS A 60 8.95 -6.69 14.43
CA LYS A 60 9.74 -7.83 13.90
C LYS A 60 9.39 -9.20 14.53
N HIS A 61 8.59 -9.22 15.59
CA HIS A 61 8.23 -10.45 16.31
C HIS A 61 6.73 -10.71 16.20
N ARG A 62 6.36 -11.71 15.38
CA ARG A 62 4.99 -12.19 15.27
C ARG A 62 4.97 -13.70 14.98
N ALA A 63 3.88 -14.35 15.37
CA ALA A 63 3.66 -15.76 15.10
C ALA A 63 3.76 -16.03 13.59
N LYS A 64 4.63 -16.97 13.23
CA LYS A 64 4.79 -17.48 11.88
C LYS A 64 3.82 -18.64 11.69
N ASN A 65 3.31 -18.85 10.48
CA ASN A 65 2.63 -20.09 10.14
C ASN A 65 3.63 -21.26 10.10
N LYS A 66 3.14 -22.49 9.88
CA LYS A 66 3.99 -23.70 9.76
C LYS A 66 5.07 -23.57 8.66
N GLU A 67 4.84 -22.70 7.68
CA GLU A 67 5.72 -22.45 6.54
C GLU A 67 6.67 -21.26 6.77
N GLY A 68 6.57 -20.56 7.90
CA GLY A 68 7.45 -19.43 8.23
C GLY A 68 6.96 -18.03 7.81
N TYR A 69 5.79 -17.92 7.17
CA TYR A 69 5.19 -16.64 6.76
C TYR A 69 4.51 -15.92 7.93
N VAL A 70 4.56 -14.58 7.91
CA VAL A 70 3.91 -13.70 8.88
C VAL A 70 2.77 -12.93 8.21
N ASN A 71 1.59 -12.97 8.82
CA ASN A 71 0.47 -12.12 8.39
C ASN A 71 0.65 -10.68 8.93
N VAL A 72 0.80 -9.72 8.01
CA VAL A 72 0.98 -8.28 8.33
C VAL A 72 -0.34 -7.51 8.44
N ALA A 73 -1.49 -8.10 8.11
CA ALA A 73 -2.79 -7.44 8.13
C ALA A 73 -3.11 -6.86 9.51
N ARG A 74 -2.82 -7.60 10.60
CA ARG A 74 -3.04 -7.15 11.98
C ARG A 74 -2.21 -5.91 12.36
N GLN A 75 -1.05 -5.67 11.75
CA GLN A 75 -0.26 -4.45 11.98
C GLN A 75 -0.85 -3.23 11.31
N LEU A 76 -1.54 -3.46 10.20
CA LEU A 76 -2.14 -2.43 9.36
C LEU A 76 -3.62 -2.20 9.71
N GLY A 77 -4.15 -2.86 10.75
CA GLY A 77 -5.57 -2.78 11.12
C GLY A 77 -6.50 -3.46 10.12
N LEU A 78 -5.98 -4.36 9.29
CA LEU A 78 -6.72 -5.10 8.27
C LEU A 78 -7.14 -6.47 8.79
N SER A 79 -8.28 -6.97 8.30
CA SER A 79 -8.77 -8.33 8.57
C SER A 79 -7.76 -9.39 8.10
N GLY A 80 -7.62 -10.47 8.86
CA GLY A 80 -6.87 -11.66 8.43
C GLY A 80 -7.62 -12.52 7.41
N VAL A 81 -8.92 -12.29 7.24
CA VAL A 81 -9.82 -13.01 6.32
C VAL A 81 -10.12 -12.12 5.11
N ARG A 82 -10.06 -12.69 3.91
CA ARG A 82 -10.37 -12.01 2.65
C ARG A 82 -11.89 -11.80 2.52
N ASP A 83 -12.30 -10.61 2.13
CA ASP A 83 -13.69 -10.31 1.78
C ASP A 83 -13.98 -10.76 0.34
N HIS A 84 -15.01 -11.60 0.18
CA HIS A 84 -15.46 -12.16 -1.08
C HIS A 84 -16.80 -11.56 -1.56
N SER A 85 -17.40 -10.63 -0.81
CA SER A 85 -18.73 -10.07 -1.11
C SER A 85 -18.81 -9.32 -2.45
N SER A 86 -17.68 -8.80 -2.93
CA SER A 86 -17.58 -8.08 -4.22
C SER A 86 -17.23 -9.00 -5.41
N TYR A 87 -17.00 -10.28 -5.19
CA TYR A 87 -16.58 -11.19 -6.25
C TYR A 87 -17.76 -11.55 -7.12
N HIS A 88 -17.50 -11.75 -8.41
CA HIS A 88 -18.48 -12.40 -9.27
C HIS A 88 -18.75 -13.80 -8.71
N GLN A 89 -19.99 -14.03 -8.27
CA GLN A 89 -20.44 -15.20 -7.50
C GLN A 89 -20.80 -16.50 -8.27
N PRO A 90 -20.52 -16.74 -9.58
CA PRO A 90 -21.05 -17.94 -10.27
C PRO A 90 -20.76 -19.29 -9.59
N TRP A 91 -19.72 -19.33 -8.74
CA TRP A 91 -19.20 -20.52 -8.07
C TRP A 91 -19.57 -20.61 -6.58
N PHE A 92 -20.21 -19.57 -6.01
CA PHE A 92 -20.57 -19.50 -4.59
C PHE A 92 -22.07 -19.70 -4.33
N ASP A 93 -22.92 -19.63 -5.37
CA ASP A 93 -24.38 -19.82 -5.24
C ASP A 93 -24.81 -21.29 -5.04
N ASP A 94 -23.88 -22.26 -5.06
CA ASP A 94 -24.16 -23.64 -4.64
C ASP A 94 -23.94 -23.81 -3.13
N GLU A 95 -24.81 -23.19 -2.33
CA GLU A 95 -24.96 -23.47 -0.90
C GLU A 95 -25.48 -24.90 -0.61
N ARG A 96 -25.52 -25.80 -1.62
CA ARG A 96 -25.89 -27.20 -1.46
C ARG A 96 -24.69 -28.13 -1.30
N TYR A 97 -23.45 -27.65 -1.43
CA TYR A 97 -22.24 -28.34 -0.97
C TYR A 97 -21.87 -27.98 0.48
N GLY A 98 -22.87 -27.90 1.35
CA GLY A 98 -22.70 -28.15 2.78
C GLY A 98 -22.40 -29.64 3.00
N GLY A 99 -21.13 -30.04 2.88
CA GLY A 99 -20.75 -31.41 3.18
C GLY A 99 -19.28 -31.73 2.91
N PHE A 100 -18.56 -32.03 4.00
CA PHE A 100 -17.21 -32.60 4.09
C PHE A 100 -16.03 -31.63 4.04
N GLY A 101 -15.38 -31.50 5.20
CA GLY A 101 -14.01 -30.99 5.26
C GLY A 101 -13.55 -30.38 6.57
N GLY A 102 -14.18 -30.69 7.72
CA GLY A 102 -13.50 -30.45 8.99
C GLY A 102 -12.33 -31.40 9.08
N PHE A 103 -11.09 -30.86 9.16
CA PHE A 103 -9.90 -31.55 9.64
C PHE A 103 -8.72 -30.56 9.79
N TYR A 104 -8.36 -30.29 11.05
CA TYR A 104 -7.08 -29.81 11.63
C TYR A 104 -6.31 -28.63 11.01
#